data_AF-W2T3Y9-F1
#
_entry.id   AF-W2T3Y9-F1
#
_cell.length_a   1.000
_cell.length_b   1.000
_cell.length_c   1.000
_cell.angle_alpha   90.00
_cell.angle_beta   90.00
_cell.angle_gamma   90.00
#
_symmetry.space_group_name_H-M   'P 1'
#
loop_
_entity.id
_entity.type
_entity.pdbx_description
1 polymer ?
#
loop_
_entity_poly.entity_id
_entity_poly.type
_entity_poly.pdbx_seq_one_letter_code
_entity_poly.pdbx_strand_id
1 'polypeptide(L)'
;GLPDLDLSAPRYPYKGIDVLKDAPESVKKIFSIGFGTRRDITSEWKSELIGKVNQHTLDNSSLEMKIAWMTALIRHWSLLVDEISKQTTKKPTWLTHRIWLVINARRKFLRLLRERDTEAFDRVLKELKIAYHVQKQPEHVKTRKAWAEAQLRARVEQEKERRLEELHQRYIKELKEKSKEMEKRKQELKKELQEVEQRLHGLLVLEGKATDVVGKYHPSLIGNLSETVMHSALFYHPKPDMVKQ
;
A
#
# COMPACT_ATOMS: atom_id res chain seq x y z
N GLY A 1 -10.61 -26.95 2.08
CA GLY A 1 -10.39 -28.38 1.78
C GLY A 1 -11.11 -28.76 0.50
N LEU A 2 -11.09 -30.04 0.15
CA LEU A 2 -12.09 -30.59 -0.78
C LEU A 2 -13.48 -30.56 -0.11
N PRO A 3 -14.56 -30.49 -0.89
CA PRO A 3 -15.91 -30.67 -0.37
C PRO A 3 -16.09 -32.06 0.24
N ASP A 4 -16.92 -32.15 1.29
CA ASP A 4 -17.38 -33.43 1.81
C ASP A 4 -18.43 -34.00 0.85
N LEU A 5 -18.19 -35.22 0.35
CA LEU A 5 -19.07 -35.88 -0.60
C LEU A 5 -19.99 -36.87 0.14
N ASP A 6 -21.25 -36.90 -0.27
CA ASP A 6 -22.15 -37.99 0.09
C ASP A 6 -21.79 -39.24 -0.71
N LEU A 7 -21.23 -40.25 -0.03
CA LEU A 7 -20.83 -41.52 -0.65
C LEU A 7 -22.03 -42.32 -1.18
N SER A 8 -23.23 -42.03 -0.68
CA SER A 8 -24.49 -42.68 -1.07
C SER A 8 -25.01 -42.15 -2.42
N ALA A 9 -24.62 -40.93 -2.78
CA ALA A 9 -25.08 -40.28 -4.00
C ALA A 9 -24.58 -41.01 -5.25
N PRO A 10 -25.34 -40.96 -6.36
CA PRO A 10 -24.95 -41.59 -7.61
C PRO A 10 -23.71 -40.92 -8.20
N ARG A 11 -22.85 -41.69 -8.85
CA ARG A 11 -21.67 -41.15 -9.54
C ARG A 11 -22.07 -40.17 -10.64
N TYR A 12 -21.17 -39.24 -10.92
CA TYR A 12 -21.34 -38.14 -11.86
C TYR A 12 -22.01 -38.49 -13.20
N PRO A 13 -21.55 -39.52 -13.96
CA PRO A 13 -22.18 -39.85 -15.24
C PRO A 13 -23.61 -40.38 -15.12
N TYR A 14 -23.99 -40.87 -13.94
CA TYR A 14 -25.33 -41.41 -13.67
C TYR A 14 -26.23 -40.41 -12.93
N LYS A 15 -25.75 -39.19 -12.66
CA LYS A 15 -26.57 -38.13 -12.08
C LYS A 15 -27.68 -37.73 -13.06
N GLY A 16 -28.91 -37.72 -12.58
CA GLY A 16 -30.08 -37.31 -13.37
C GLY A 16 -30.68 -38.41 -14.25
N ILE A 17 -30.24 -39.66 -14.14
CA ILE A 17 -30.90 -40.78 -14.82
C ILE A 17 -32.17 -41.18 -14.05
N ASP A 18 -33.33 -41.05 -14.68
CA ASP A 18 -34.62 -41.38 -14.04
C ASP A 18 -34.74 -42.86 -13.70
N VAL A 19 -34.18 -43.74 -14.54
CA VAL A 19 -34.14 -45.20 -14.30
C VAL A 19 -33.48 -45.55 -12.96
N LEU A 20 -32.50 -44.76 -12.50
CA LEU A 20 -31.82 -45.01 -11.25
C LEU A 20 -32.66 -44.61 -10.03
N LYS A 21 -33.67 -43.74 -10.20
CA LYS A 21 -34.60 -43.35 -9.13
C LYS A 21 -35.53 -44.50 -8.76
N ASP A 22 -35.99 -45.25 -9.75
CA ASP A 22 -36.91 -46.39 -9.57
C ASP A 22 -36.18 -47.72 -9.32
N ALA A 23 -34.86 -47.73 -9.46
CA ALA A 23 -34.06 -48.94 -9.28
C ALA A 23 -34.08 -49.47 -7.82
N PRO A 24 -33.94 -50.80 -7.64
CA PRO A 24 -33.75 -51.41 -6.32
C PRO A 24 -32.55 -50.82 -5.57
N GLU A 25 -32.61 -50.83 -4.23
CA GLU A 25 -31.56 -50.24 -3.38
C GLU A 25 -30.18 -50.87 -3.61
N SER A 26 -30.13 -52.18 -3.90
CA SER A 26 -28.89 -52.87 -4.26
C SER A 26 -28.23 -52.27 -5.52
N VAL A 27 -29.03 -51.91 -6.53
CA VAL A 27 -28.55 -51.30 -7.77
C VAL A 27 -28.08 -49.86 -7.50
N LYS A 28 -28.86 -49.08 -6.76
CA LYS A 28 -28.48 -47.71 -6.34
C LYS A 28 -27.13 -47.71 -5.59
N LYS A 29 -26.92 -48.69 -4.73
CA LYS A 29 -25.67 -48.87 -3.99
C LYS A 29 -24.47 -49.13 -4.91
N ILE A 30 -24.61 -49.97 -5.94
CA ILE A 30 -23.53 -50.25 -6.91
C ILE A 30 -23.13 -48.98 -7.67
N PHE A 31 -24.11 -48.16 -8.06
CA PHE A 31 -23.89 -46.91 -8.79
C PHE A 31 -23.59 -45.70 -7.89
N SER A 32 -23.48 -45.90 -6.58
CA SER A 32 -23.07 -44.86 -5.65
C SER A 32 -21.59 -44.52 -5.77
N ILE A 33 -21.20 -43.35 -5.27
CA ILE A 33 -19.81 -42.86 -5.24
C ILE A 33 -18.95 -43.76 -4.34
N GLY A 34 -19.49 -44.27 -3.23
CA GLY A 34 -18.77 -45.13 -2.28
C GLY A 34 -18.32 -46.46 -2.88
N PHE A 35 -19.09 -47.02 -3.83
CA PHE A 35 -18.71 -48.20 -4.60
C PHE A 35 -17.92 -47.86 -5.88
N GLY A 36 -17.61 -46.57 -6.08
CA GLY A 36 -16.88 -46.06 -7.21
C GLY A 36 -15.37 -46.17 -7.10
N THR A 37 -14.73 -45.83 -8.21
CA THR A 37 -13.27 -45.68 -8.26
C THR A 37 -12.87 -44.30 -7.77
N ARG A 38 -11.58 -44.10 -7.44
CA ARG A 38 -11.04 -42.77 -7.10
C ARG A 38 -11.32 -41.72 -8.19
N ARG A 39 -11.44 -42.14 -9.46
CA ARG A 39 -11.79 -41.28 -10.60
C ARG A 39 -13.20 -40.72 -10.47
N ASP A 40 -14.14 -41.50 -9.95
CA ASP A 40 -15.53 -41.10 -9.75
C ASP A 40 -15.59 -40.01 -8.68
N ILE A 41 -14.92 -40.24 -7.55
CA ILE A 41 -14.77 -39.25 -6.45
C ILE A 41 -14.13 -37.95 -6.96
N THR A 42 -13.10 -38.04 -7.81
CA THR A 42 -12.47 -36.84 -8.38
C THR A 42 -13.37 -36.08 -9.33
N SER A 43 -14.22 -36.78 -10.07
CA SER A 43 -15.17 -36.16 -11.00
C SER A 43 -16.23 -35.39 -10.21
N GLU A 44 -16.66 -35.95 -9.08
CA GLU A 44 -17.60 -35.29 -8.17
C GLU A 44 -17.02 -34.02 -7.56
N TRP A 45 -15.84 -34.10 -6.95
CA TRP A 45 -15.17 -32.92 -6.41
C TRP A 45 -14.95 -31.82 -7.45
N LYS A 46 -14.64 -32.20 -8.70
CA LYS A 46 -14.53 -31.24 -9.80
C LYS A 46 -15.88 -30.59 -10.07
N SER A 47 -16.94 -31.38 -10.21
CA SER A 47 -18.28 -30.88 -10.53
C SER A 47 -18.79 -29.90 -9.48
N GLU A 48 -18.62 -30.20 -8.19
CA GLU A 48 -19.08 -29.34 -7.10
C GLU A 48 -18.27 -28.04 -7.01
N LEU A 49 -16.96 -28.09 -7.23
CA LEU A 49 -16.13 -26.89 -7.21
C LEU A 49 -16.38 -26.02 -8.44
N ILE A 50 -16.61 -26.62 -9.61
CA ILE A 50 -16.98 -25.89 -10.83
C ILE A 50 -18.35 -25.25 -10.64
N GLY A 51 -19.33 -26.00 -10.15
CA GLY A 51 -20.72 -25.53 -9.98
C GLY A 51 -20.86 -24.33 -9.04
N LYS A 52 -19.92 -24.11 -8.12
CA LYS A 52 -19.90 -22.91 -7.27
C LYS A 52 -19.59 -21.63 -8.05
N VAL A 53 -18.63 -21.72 -8.97
CA VAL A 53 -17.99 -20.56 -9.60
C VAL A 53 -18.47 -20.34 -11.04
N ASN A 54 -19.08 -21.36 -11.66
CA ASN A 54 -19.48 -21.33 -13.07
C ASN A 54 -20.45 -20.18 -13.36
N GLN A 55 -20.33 -19.58 -14.55
CA GLN A 55 -21.26 -18.53 -14.98
C GLN A 55 -22.63 -19.12 -15.34
N HIS A 56 -22.63 -20.27 -16.01
CA HIS A 56 -23.83 -20.98 -16.42
C HIS A 56 -23.65 -22.50 -16.29
N THR A 57 -24.75 -23.25 -16.37
CA THR A 57 -24.76 -24.71 -16.12
C THR A 57 -23.90 -25.49 -17.13
N LEU A 58 -23.87 -25.05 -18.38
CA LEU A 58 -23.13 -25.68 -19.48
C LEU A 58 -21.75 -25.05 -19.74
N ASP A 59 -21.22 -24.28 -18.81
CA ASP A 59 -19.94 -23.59 -19.00
C ASP A 59 -18.78 -24.57 -18.81
N ASN A 60 -18.07 -24.80 -19.92
CA ASN A 60 -16.98 -25.75 -20.02
C ASN A 60 -15.63 -25.08 -20.35
N SER A 61 -15.61 -23.76 -20.58
CA SER A 61 -14.43 -23.11 -21.17
C SER A 61 -14.05 -21.77 -20.55
N SER A 62 -14.87 -21.21 -19.66
CA SER A 62 -14.55 -19.98 -18.94
C SER A 62 -13.28 -20.07 -18.09
N LEU A 63 -12.79 -18.91 -17.69
CA LEU A 63 -11.61 -18.85 -16.83
C LEU A 63 -11.95 -19.36 -15.42
N GLU A 64 -13.13 -19.04 -14.93
CA GLU A 64 -13.69 -19.46 -13.65
C GLU A 64 -13.77 -20.98 -13.55
N MET A 65 -14.37 -21.63 -14.56
CA MET A 65 -14.43 -23.09 -14.69
C MET A 65 -13.03 -23.69 -14.64
N LYS A 66 -12.10 -23.18 -15.45
CA LYS A 66 -10.72 -23.67 -15.52
C LYS A 66 -9.99 -23.54 -14.18
N ILE A 67 -10.18 -22.41 -13.49
CA ILE A 67 -9.59 -22.16 -12.16
C ILE A 67 -10.17 -23.15 -11.13
N ALA A 68 -11.49 -23.36 -11.14
CA ALA A 68 -12.16 -24.31 -10.25
C ALA A 68 -11.69 -25.76 -10.51
N TRP A 69 -11.63 -26.17 -11.78
CA TRP A 69 -11.13 -27.47 -12.20
C TRP A 69 -9.68 -27.71 -11.74
N MET A 70 -8.79 -26.74 -11.98
CA MET A 70 -7.40 -26.82 -11.52
C MET A 70 -7.30 -26.87 -10.00
N THR A 71 -8.17 -26.14 -9.29
CA THR A 71 -8.19 -26.14 -7.82
C THR A 71 -8.64 -27.48 -7.26
N ALA A 72 -9.66 -28.11 -7.85
CA ALA A 72 -10.10 -29.45 -7.48
C ALA A 72 -8.96 -30.47 -7.66
N LEU A 73 -8.28 -30.39 -8.80
CA LEU A 73 -7.18 -31.29 -9.14
C LEU A 73 -5.97 -31.09 -8.22
N ILE A 74 -5.57 -29.84 -7.93
CA ILE A 74 -4.48 -29.54 -6.98
C ILE A 74 -4.78 -30.13 -5.62
N ARG A 75 -5.99 -29.88 -5.06
CA ARG A 75 -6.37 -30.39 -3.74
C ARG A 75 -6.39 -31.90 -3.70
N HIS A 76 -6.93 -32.53 -4.74
CA HIS A 76 -6.96 -33.98 -4.86
C HIS A 76 -5.56 -34.60 -4.88
N TRP A 77 -4.68 -34.07 -5.73
CA TRP A 77 -3.31 -34.56 -5.82
C TRP A 77 -2.52 -34.26 -4.54
N SER A 78 -2.77 -33.15 -3.85
CA SER A 78 -2.18 -32.90 -2.53
C SER A 78 -2.57 -33.96 -1.52
N LEU A 79 -3.85 -34.34 -1.42
CA LEU A 79 -4.28 -35.44 -0.56
C LEU A 79 -3.59 -36.76 -0.93
N LEU A 80 -3.48 -37.06 -2.23
CA LEU A 80 -2.80 -38.26 -2.70
C LEU A 80 -1.30 -38.25 -2.34
N VAL A 81 -0.63 -37.10 -2.45
CA VAL A 81 0.76 -36.96 -1.99
C VAL A 81 0.86 -37.23 -0.49
N ASP A 82 -0.08 -36.72 0.31
CA ASP A 82 -0.09 -36.93 1.75
C ASP A 82 -0.31 -38.41 2.09
N GLU A 83 -1.27 -39.09 1.43
CA GLU A 83 -1.51 -40.54 1.55
C GLU A 83 -0.24 -41.35 1.21
N ILE A 84 0.42 -41.06 0.09
CA ILE A 84 1.65 -41.75 -0.33
C ILE A 84 2.79 -41.47 0.66
N SER A 85 2.89 -40.23 1.17
CA SER A 85 3.95 -39.84 2.11
C SER A 85 3.83 -40.51 3.48
N LYS A 86 2.62 -40.96 3.86
CA LYS A 86 2.43 -41.78 5.07
C LYS A 86 3.00 -43.19 4.91
N GLN A 87 2.99 -43.72 3.68
CA GLN A 87 3.48 -45.06 3.37
C GLN A 87 4.97 -45.07 2.97
N THR A 88 5.43 -44.00 2.32
CA THR A 88 6.77 -43.91 1.72
C THR A 88 7.55 -42.74 2.31
N THR A 89 8.83 -42.93 2.60
CA THR A 89 9.70 -41.87 3.16
C THR A 89 9.95 -40.70 2.19
N LYS A 90 9.89 -40.95 0.88
CA LYS A 90 10.13 -39.95 -0.17
C LYS A 90 8.83 -39.51 -0.83
N LYS A 91 8.70 -38.20 -1.06
CA LYS A 91 7.55 -37.64 -1.80
C LYS A 91 7.62 -38.03 -3.29
N PRO A 92 6.50 -38.37 -3.92
CA PRO A 92 6.47 -38.77 -5.34
C PRO A 92 6.77 -37.58 -6.26
N THR A 93 8.00 -37.48 -6.76
CA THR A 93 8.47 -36.37 -7.62
C THR A 93 7.61 -36.18 -8.88
N TRP A 94 7.17 -37.28 -9.50
CA TRP A 94 6.33 -37.24 -10.70
C TRP A 94 4.97 -36.55 -10.44
N LEU A 95 4.44 -36.64 -9.22
CA LEU A 95 3.16 -36.05 -8.85
C LEU A 95 3.34 -34.61 -8.36
N THR A 96 4.36 -34.34 -7.54
CA THR A 96 4.64 -32.99 -7.05
C THR A 96 5.01 -32.03 -8.17
N HIS A 97 5.76 -32.49 -9.18
CA HIS A 97 6.06 -31.71 -10.38
C HIS A 97 4.79 -31.35 -11.17
N ARG A 98 3.86 -32.31 -11.31
CA ARG A 98 2.56 -32.04 -11.97
C ARG A 98 1.70 -31.05 -11.18
N ILE A 99 1.63 -31.19 -9.86
CA ILE A 99 0.96 -30.22 -8.99
C ILE A 99 1.53 -28.82 -9.22
N TRP A 100 2.85 -28.69 -9.25
CA TRP A 100 3.52 -27.40 -9.49
C TRP A 100 3.15 -26.78 -10.84
N LEU A 101 3.13 -27.56 -11.93
CA LEU A 101 2.69 -27.09 -13.25
C LEU A 101 1.24 -26.58 -13.22
N VAL A 102 0.34 -27.31 -12.58
CA VAL A 102 -1.08 -26.92 -12.49
C VAL A 102 -1.26 -25.68 -11.60
N ILE A 103 -0.49 -25.54 -10.52
CA ILE A 103 -0.47 -24.31 -9.71
C ILE A 103 -0.08 -23.10 -10.55
N ASN A 104 0.96 -23.23 -11.38
CA ASN A 104 1.41 -22.15 -12.26
C ASN A 104 0.38 -21.80 -13.34
N ALA A 105 -0.24 -22.81 -13.95
CA ALA A 105 -1.31 -22.59 -14.91
C ALA A 105 -2.52 -21.90 -14.26
N ARG A 106 -2.93 -22.31 -13.06
CA ARG A 106 -3.99 -21.66 -12.29
C ARG A 106 -3.66 -20.22 -11.95
N ARG A 107 -2.41 -19.92 -11.55
CA ARG A 107 -1.95 -18.54 -11.29
C ARG A 107 -2.03 -17.67 -12.55
N LYS A 108 -1.69 -18.23 -13.72
CA LYS A 108 -1.85 -17.55 -15.00
C LYS A 108 -3.33 -17.22 -15.26
N PHE A 109 -4.25 -18.16 -15.05
CA PHE A 109 -5.68 -17.89 -15.25
C PHE A 109 -6.25 -16.90 -14.23
N LEU A 110 -5.84 -16.95 -12.97
CA LEU A 110 -6.24 -15.96 -11.97
C LEU A 110 -5.78 -14.55 -12.33
N ARG A 111 -4.58 -14.40 -12.90
CA ARG A 111 -4.11 -13.11 -13.43
C ARG A 111 -4.98 -12.63 -14.60
N LEU A 112 -5.22 -13.50 -15.58
CA LEU A 112 -6.07 -13.17 -16.74
C LEU A 112 -7.50 -12.82 -16.35
N LEU A 113 -8.05 -13.51 -15.34
CA LEU A 113 -9.38 -13.22 -14.83
C LEU A 113 -9.41 -11.85 -14.17
N ARG A 114 -8.44 -11.54 -13.30
CA ARG A 114 -8.32 -10.22 -12.66
C ARG A 114 -8.20 -9.06 -13.65
N GLU A 115 -7.49 -9.28 -14.76
CA GLU A 115 -7.34 -8.28 -15.83
C GLU A 115 -8.63 -8.05 -16.61
N ARG A 116 -9.52 -9.05 -16.70
CA ARG A 116 -10.77 -8.99 -17.47
C ARG A 116 -11.96 -8.56 -16.62
N ASP A 117 -12.12 -9.19 -15.47
CA ASP A 117 -13.26 -9.03 -14.57
C ASP A 117 -12.82 -9.17 -13.11
N THR A 118 -12.83 -8.04 -12.39
CA THR A 118 -12.46 -7.97 -10.98
C THR A 118 -13.52 -8.57 -10.07
N GLU A 119 -14.81 -8.46 -10.41
CA GLU A 119 -15.91 -8.96 -9.59
C GLU A 119 -15.95 -10.49 -9.62
N ALA A 120 -15.85 -11.08 -10.82
CA ALA A 120 -15.74 -12.52 -10.98
C ALA A 120 -14.48 -13.04 -10.26
N PHE A 121 -13.36 -12.32 -10.36
CA PHE A 121 -12.12 -12.67 -9.64
C PHE A 121 -12.34 -12.76 -8.12
N ASP A 122 -12.95 -11.75 -7.50
CA ASP A 122 -13.19 -11.74 -6.06
C ASP A 122 -14.17 -12.83 -5.62
N ARG A 123 -15.22 -13.08 -6.42
CA ARG A 123 -16.15 -14.19 -6.22
C ARG A 123 -15.41 -15.53 -6.21
N VAL A 124 -14.55 -15.77 -7.21
CA VAL A 124 -13.76 -17.01 -7.32
C VAL A 124 -12.85 -17.20 -6.11
N LEU A 125 -12.16 -16.15 -5.66
CA LEU A 125 -11.28 -16.23 -4.49
C LEU A 125 -12.06 -16.58 -3.21
N LYS A 126 -13.23 -15.97 -3.03
CA LYS A 126 -14.11 -16.18 -1.87
C LYS A 126 -14.65 -17.61 -1.83
N GLU A 127 -15.26 -18.07 -2.93
CA GLU A 127 -15.88 -19.39 -3.01
C GLU A 127 -14.87 -20.53 -2.96
N LEU A 128 -13.78 -20.40 -3.72
CA LEU A 128 -12.73 -21.39 -3.73
C LEU A 128 -11.78 -21.24 -2.53
N LYS A 129 -11.92 -20.22 -1.68
CA LYS A 129 -11.03 -19.97 -0.53
C LYS A 129 -9.55 -19.99 -0.94
N ILE A 130 -9.20 -19.18 -1.93
CA ILE A 130 -7.84 -19.05 -2.47
C ILE A 130 -7.26 -17.71 -2.05
N ALA A 131 -6.03 -17.71 -1.51
CA ALA A 131 -5.25 -16.49 -1.33
C ALA A 131 -4.47 -16.19 -2.62
N TYR A 132 -4.71 -15.02 -3.21
CA TYR A 132 -3.97 -14.57 -4.39
C TYR A 132 -2.77 -13.72 -3.99
N HIS A 133 -1.59 -14.13 -4.46
CA HIS A 133 -0.35 -13.38 -4.27
C HIS A 133 0.29 -13.09 -5.63
N VAL A 134 0.55 -11.81 -5.89
CA VAL A 134 1.29 -11.39 -7.07
C VAL A 134 2.71 -11.93 -6.98
N GLN A 135 3.13 -12.69 -7.99
CA GLN A 135 4.50 -13.19 -8.06
C GLN A 135 5.41 -11.97 -8.24
N LYS A 136 6.32 -11.76 -7.29
CA LYS A 136 7.44 -10.84 -7.50
C LYS A 136 8.26 -11.39 -8.67
N GLN A 137 8.77 -10.51 -9.52
CA GLN A 137 9.71 -10.95 -10.54
C GLN A 137 10.83 -11.76 -9.86
N PRO A 138 11.24 -12.90 -10.44
CA PRO A 138 12.30 -13.70 -9.83
C PRO A 138 13.52 -12.80 -9.71
N GLU A 139 13.90 -12.51 -8.45
CA GLU A 139 15.18 -11.90 -8.17
C GLU A 139 16.25 -12.83 -8.77
N HIS A 140 17.29 -12.28 -9.41
CA HIS A 140 18.35 -13.06 -10.03
C HIS A 140 18.80 -14.15 -9.04
N VAL A 141 18.99 -15.39 -9.52
CA VAL A 141 19.23 -16.56 -8.65
C VAL A 141 20.29 -16.18 -7.62
N LYS A 142 19.88 -16.09 -6.35
CA LYS A 142 20.79 -15.72 -5.27
C LYS A 142 21.74 -16.89 -5.06
N THR A 143 22.91 -16.81 -5.68
CA THR A 143 24.03 -17.66 -5.31
C THR A 143 24.39 -17.40 -3.84
N ARG A 144 25.05 -18.38 -3.20
CA ARG A 144 25.48 -18.24 -1.80
C ARG A 144 26.26 -16.95 -1.55
N LYS A 145 27.11 -16.57 -2.51
CA LYS A 145 27.85 -15.30 -2.51
C LYS A 145 26.91 -14.09 -2.53
N ALA A 146 25.97 -14.03 -3.46
CA ALA A 146 25.01 -12.92 -3.55
C ALA A 146 24.17 -12.77 -2.27
N TRP A 147 23.82 -13.89 -1.62
CA TRP A 147 23.10 -13.86 -0.35
C TRP A 147 23.96 -13.31 0.80
N ALA A 148 25.22 -13.74 0.89
CA ALA A 148 26.18 -13.23 1.87
C ALA A 148 26.47 -11.73 1.66
N GLU A 149 26.63 -11.29 0.42
CA GLU A 149 26.82 -9.88 0.07
C GLU A 149 25.59 -9.02 0.40
N ALA A 150 24.38 -9.51 0.11
CA ALA A 150 23.15 -8.81 0.45
C ALA A 150 23.00 -8.63 1.97
N GLN A 151 23.31 -9.67 2.74
CA GLN A 151 23.30 -9.61 4.21
C GLN A 151 24.37 -8.66 4.74
N LEU A 152 25.57 -8.67 4.17
CA LEU A 152 26.63 -7.73 4.54
C LEU A 152 26.25 -6.29 4.22
N ARG A 153 25.73 -6.03 3.00
CA ARG A 153 25.25 -4.70 2.60
C ARG A 153 24.18 -4.18 3.56
N ALA A 154 23.19 -5.01 3.90
CA ALA A 154 22.15 -4.61 4.83
C ALA A 154 22.72 -4.21 6.21
N ARG A 155 23.70 -4.95 6.73
CA ARG A 155 24.38 -4.60 7.99
C ARG A 155 25.21 -3.31 7.86
N VAL A 156 25.96 -3.16 6.77
CA VAL A 156 26.78 -1.97 6.51
C VAL A 156 25.90 -0.73 6.37
N GLU A 157 24.75 -0.82 5.69
CA GLU A 157 23.80 0.30 5.60
C GLU A 157 23.24 0.67 6.98
N GLN A 158 22.86 -0.31 7.81
CA GLN A 158 22.42 -0.04 9.18
C GLN A 158 23.51 0.66 10.02
N GLU A 159 24.77 0.27 9.87
CA GLU A 159 25.88 0.93 10.56
C GLU A 159 26.13 2.35 10.03
N LYS A 160 26.03 2.56 8.72
CA LYS A 160 26.13 3.89 8.10
C LYS A 160 25.03 4.81 8.61
N GLU A 161 23.78 4.34 8.64
CA GLU A 161 22.62 5.09 9.15
C GLU A 161 22.85 5.51 10.60
N ARG A 162 23.26 4.57 11.47
CA ARG A 162 23.60 4.89 12.88
C ARG A 162 24.68 5.95 13.01
N ARG A 163 25.79 5.82 12.26
CA ARG A 163 26.87 6.82 12.28
C ARG A 163 26.40 8.17 11.77
N LEU A 164 25.55 8.19 10.75
CA LEU A 164 24.99 9.41 10.20
C LEU A 164 24.08 10.10 11.21
N GLU A 165 23.25 9.34 11.93
CA GLU A 165 22.41 9.86 13.02
C GLU A 165 23.26 10.47 14.14
N GLU A 166 24.33 9.81 14.56
CA GLU A 166 25.25 10.34 15.57
C GLU A 166 25.92 11.65 15.12
N LEU A 167 26.41 11.71 13.88
CA LEU A 167 27.00 12.92 13.31
C LEU A 167 25.95 14.04 13.20
N HIS A 168 24.73 13.72 12.79
CA HIS A 168 23.64 14.68 12.71
C HIS A 168 23.31 15.28 14.09
N GLN A 169 23.26 14.44 15.13
CA GLN A 169 23.05 14.92 16.50
C GLN A 169 24.18 15.83 17.00
N ARG A 170 25.44 15.50 16.71
CA ARG A 170 26.59 16.35 17.05
C ARG A 170 26.50 17.70 16.34
N TYR A 171 26.23 17.68 15.04
CA TYR A 171 26.07 18.90 14.25
C TYR A 171 24.95 19.81 14.78
N ILE A 172 23.80 19.24 15.18
CA ILE A 172 22.71 20.01 15.80
C ILE A 172 23.16 20.67 17.12
N LYS A 173 23.95 19.97 17.94
CA LYS A 173 24.47 20.54 19.20
C LYS A 173 25.41 21.71 18.93
N GLU A 174 26.37 21.53 18.03
CA GLU A 174 27.30 22.60 17.62
C GLU A 174 26.58 23.81 17.03
N LEU A 175 25.56 23.58 16.20
CA LEU A 175 24.73 24.67 15.66
C LEU A 175 24.02 25.45 16.77
N LYS A 176 23.47 24.75 17.77
CA LYS A 176 22.80 25.40 18.92
C LYS A 176 23.78 26.20 19.77
N GLU A 177 24.98 25.69 19.99
CA GLU A 177 26.04 26.39 20.73
C GLU A 177 26.48 27.65 19.98
N LYS A 178 26.82 27.53 18.70
CA LYS A 178 27.16 28.68 17.85
C LYS A 178 26.03 29.70 17.76
N SER A 179 24.78 29.25 17.67
CA SER A 179 23.62 30.14 17.68
C SER A 179 23.55 30.95 18.97
N LYS A 180 23.76 30.33 20.13
CA LYS A 180 23.79 31.01 21.43
C LYS A 180 24.95 32.00 21.54
N GLU A 181 26.14 31.64 21.05
CA GLU A 181 27.29 32.54 21.02
C GLU A 181 27.01 33.77 20.14
N MET A 182 26.44 33.56 18.95
CA MET A 182 26.06 34.63 18.04
C MET A 182 24.98 35.53 18.63
N GLU A 183 24.00 34.97 19.36
CA GLU A 183 22.98 35.75 20.07
C GLU A 183 23.57 36.62 21.18
N LYS A 184 24.49 36.08 21.99
CA LYS A 184 25.20 36.85 23.03
C LYS A 184 25.99 38.00 22.41
N ARG A 185 26.79 37.73 21.37
CA ARG A 185 27.55 38.75 20.66
C ARG A 185 26.64 39.81 20.04
N LYS A 186 25.48 39.42 19.51
CA LYS A 186 24.46 40.36 19.01
C LYS A 186 23.88 41.23 20.12
N GLN A 187 23.68 40.71 21.32
CA GLN A 187 23.22 41.49 22.47
C GLN A 187 24.28 42.48 22.95
N GLU A 188 25.56 42.08 22.99
CA GLU A 188 26.69 42.95 23.33
C GLU A 188 26.80 44.11 22.34
N LEU A 189 26.85 43.82 21.04
CA LEU A 189 26.89 44.85 19.99
C LEU A 189 25.68 45.79 20.04
N LYS A 190 24.50 45.29 20.42
CA LYS A 190 23.32 46.15 20.61
C LYS A 190 23.48 47.12 21.77
N LYS A 191 24.10 46.70 22.88
CA LYS A 191 24.39 47.57 24.03
C LYS A 191 25.42 48.64 23.65
N GLU A 192 26.50 48.23 22.99
CA GLU A 192 27.51 49.17 22.49
C GLU A 192 26.90 50.20 21.53
N LEU A 193 26.02 49.76 20.63
CA LEU A 193 25.30 50.65 19.72
C LEU A 193 24.44 51.65 20.49
N GLN A 194 23.69 51.20 21.51
CA GLN A 194 22.89 52.09 22.37
C GLN A 194 23.75 53.10 23.13
N GLU A 195 24.91 52.70 23.66
CA GLU A 195 25.85 53.60 24.32
C GLU A 195 26.42 54.65 23.36
N VAL A 196 26.77 54.24 22.13
CA VAL A 196 27.24 55.16 21.08
C VAL A 196 26.13 56.11 20.67
N GLU A 197 24.90 55.63 20.47
CA GLU A 197 23.74 56.47 20.17
C GLU A 197 23.49 57.51 21.28
N GLN A 198 23.57 57.10 22.56
CA GLN A 198 23.43 58.01 23.71
C GLN A 198 24.55 59.06 23.73
N ARG A 199 25.81 58.67 23.48
CA ARG A 199 26.94 59.61 23.40
C ARG A 199 26.78 60.61 22.26
N LEU A 200 26.42 60.12 21.07
CA LEU A 200 26.14 60.96 19.90
C LEU A 200 24.99 61.93 20.19
N HIS A 201 23.92 61.45 20.83
CA HIS A 201 22.80 62.29 21.24
C HIS A 201 23.24 63.39 22.23
N GLY A 202 24.04 63.05 23.25
CA GLY A 202 24.61 64.03 24.18
C GLY A 202 25.46 65.10 23.49
N LEU A 203 26.28 64.72 22.50
CA LEU A 203 27.03 65.68 21.68
C LEU A 203 26.10 66.59 20.86
N LEU A 204 25.04 66.05 20.26
CA LEU A 204 24.06 66.83 19.50
C LEU A 204 23.31 67.85 20.39
N VAL A 205 23.03 67.49 21.64
CA VAL A 205 22.43 68.41 22.63
C VAL A 205 23.40 69.54 22.98
N LEU A 206 24.69 69.23 23.20
CA LEU A 206 25.73 70.24 23.44
C LEU A 206 25.92 71.21 22.26
N GLU A 207 25.87 70.71 21.03
CA GLU A 207 25.94 71.53 19.82
C GLU A 207 24.65 72.34 19.56
N GLY A 208 23.59 72.18 20.38
CA GLY A 208 22.30 72.85 20.22
C GLY A 208 21.46 72.35 19.04
N LYS A 209 21.83 71.23 18.43
CA LYS A 209 21.14 70.62 17.28
C LYS A 209 20.03 69.64 17.68
N ALA A 210 20.09 69.11 18.91
CA ALA A 210 19.06 68.26 19.50
C ALA A 210 18.53 68.89 20.80
N THR A 211 17.26 68.68 21.09
CA THR A 211 16.61 69.13 22.34
C THR A 211 16.02 67.92 23.06
N ASP A 212 16.14 67.89 24.38
CA ASP A 212 15.46 66.91 25.23
C ASP A 212 13.96 67.26 25.26
N VAL A 213 13.20 66.74 24.30
CA VAL A 213 11.75 66.99 24.23
C VAL A 213 11.07 66.20 25.36
N VAL A 214 10.88 66.83 26.52
CA VAL A 214 10.09 66.27 27.62
C VAL A 214 8.60 66.45 27.30
N GLY A 215 8.00 65.43 26.68
CA GLY A 215 6.56 65.37 26.43
C GLY A 215 6.22 64.71 25.09
N LYS A 216 5.03 64.09 25.00
CA LYS A 216 4.48 63.66 23.71
C LYS A 216 3.98 64.90 22.99
N TYR A 217 4.54 65.23 21.82
CA TYR A 217 3.97 66.25 20.94
C TYR A 217 2.56 65.82 20.55
N HIS A 218 1.56 66.50 21.13
CA HIS A 218 0.19 66.42 20.64
C HIS A 218 0.06 67.47 19.54
N PRO A 219 -0.14 67.07 18.28
CA PRO A 219 -0.35 68.03 17.20
C PRO A 219 -1.50 68.96 17.55
N SER A 220 -1.36 70.26 17.29
CA SER A 220 -2.51 71.16 17.39
C SER A 220 -3.56 70.67 16.40
N LEU A 221 -4.69 70.20 16.93
CA LEU A 221 -5.73 69.55 16.11
C LEU A 221 -6.23 70.52 15.03
N ILE A 222 -6.35 71.80 15.40
CA ILE A 222 -6.82 72.90 14.56
C ILE A 222 -5.79 73.26 13.49
N GLY A 223 -4.50 73.37 13.85
CA GLY A 223 -3.44 73.74 12.92
C GLY A 223 -3.24 72.69 11.82
N ASN A 224 -3.12 71.42 12.21
CA ASN A 224 -2.98 70.33 11.23
C ASN A 224 -4.22 70.18 10.35
N LEU A 225 -5.44 70.27 10.89
CA LEU A 225 -6.64 70.27 10.05
C LEU A 225 -6.61 71.44 9.07
N SER A 226 -6.26 72.65 9.52
CA SER A 226 -6.19 73.82 8.63
C SER A 226 -5.14 73.65 7.54
N GLU A 227 -3.95 73.14 7.85
CA GLU A 227 -2.90 72.90 6.87
C GLU A 227 -3.26 71.78 5.91
N THR A 228 -3.83 70.68 6.40
CA THR A 228 -4.27 69.57 5.54
C THR A 228 -5.43 70.00 4.63
N VAL A 229 -6.37 70.80 5.16
CA VAL A 229 -7.47 71.37 4.37
C VAL A 229 -6.96 72.40 3.36
N MET A 230 -6.04 73.29 3.75
CA MET A 230 -5.43 74.28 2.85
C MET A 230 -4.59 73.59 1.77
N HIS A 231 -3.77 72.60 2.11
CA HIS A 231 -3.01 71.81 1.14
C HIS A 231 -3.94 71.03 0.22
N SER A 232 -5.05 70.48 0.73
CA SER A 232 -6.08 69.90 -0.13
C SER A 232 -6.71 70.98 -1.03
N ALA A 233 -7.08 72.15 -0.52
CA ALA A 233 -7.69 73.20 -1.34
C ALA A 233 -6.75 73.75 -2.42
N LEU A 234 -5.44 73.84 -2.12
CA LEU A 234 -4.43 74.41 -3.02
C LEU A 234 -3.88 73.41 -4.04
N PHE A 235 -3.72 72.14 -3.66
CA PHE A 235 -3.04 71.12 -4.48
C PHE A 235 -3.93 69.93 -4.86
N TYR A 236 -5.19 69.89 -4.43
CA TYR A 236 -6.10 68.84 -4.87
C TYR A 236 -6.62 69.15 -6.27
N HIS A 237 -6.17 68.35 -7.23
CA HIS A 237 -6.85 68.24 -8.51
C HIS A 237 -7.94 67.17 -8.38
N PRO A 238 -9.20 67.46 -8.78
CA PRO A 238 -10.21 66.42 -8.87
C PRO A 238 -9.70 65.31 -9.78
N LYS A 239 -9.92 64.05 -9.39
CA LYS A 239 -9.52 62.91 -10.20
C LYS A 239 -10.17 63.06 -11.59
N PRO A 240 -9.42 62.91 -12.69
CA PRO A 240 -10.00 63.00 -14.03
C PRO A 240 -11.07 61.93 -14.19
N ASP A 241 -12.28 62.34 -14.56
CA ASP A 241 -13.38 61.43 -14.88
C ASP A 241 -13.01 60.63 -16.13
N MET A 242 -12.72 59.35 -15.95
CA MET A 242 -12.47 58.41 -17.06
C MET A 242 -13.79 57.93 -17.66
N VAL A 243 -14.65 58.85 -18.11
CA VAL A 243 -15.84 58.53 -18.92
C VAL A 243 -15.74 59.32 -20.22
N LYS A 244 -15.54 58.60 -21.32
CA LYS A 244 -15.58 59.14 -22.69
C LYS A 244 -17.01 59.59 -23.02
N GLN A 245 -17.18 60.82 -23.48
CA GLN A 245 -18.22 61.18 -24.45
C GLN A 245 -17.55 61.39 -25.81
#